data_AF-A0A103Z2E2-F1
#
_entry.id   AF-A0A103Z2E2-F1
#
_cell.length_a   1.000
_cell.length_b   1.000
_cell.length_c   1.000
_cell.angle_alpha   90.00
_cell.angle_beta   90.00
_cell.angle_gamma   90.00
#
_symmetry.space_group_name_H-M   'P 1'
#
loop_
_entity.id
_entity.type
_entity.pdbx_description
1 polymer ?
#
loop_
_entity_poly.entity_id
_entity_poly.type
_entity_poly.pdbx_seq_one_letter_code
_entity_poly.pdbx_strand_id
1 'polypeptide(L)'
;METSPGGQSLRSHRFRKTLARLVALSLTQAPKLLMDVFGHKSIEMTLYYILTDKELRAEIETISRELRVMRAKDVVEQMVEADNSATSVSEQNMGGFGGLAAVSLHNAIVVHRERIHRRGEQWGTSSVIELADLLTLQGKAWEQVRPGILCTKFPGEAGPCNKSKGRPEPSKCQSSCVHRLEEAFLREDVDGAIRDSVAAYEQSVRDDESLTAAHWASQIRAHVPRFRDLQVKWMANSTVQTLICVEDSASI
;
A
#
# COMPACT_ATOMS: atom_id res chain seq x y z
N MET A 1 -53.13 -3.82 -2.90
CA MET A 1 -51.79 -3.28 -2.61
C MET A 1 -51.03 -3.22 -3.92
N GLU A 2 -50.85 -2.03 -4.48
CA GLU A 2 -50.04 -1.84 -5.68
C GLU A 2 -48.56 -2.08 -5.35
N THR A 3 -47.95 -3.05 -6.01
CA THR A 3 -46.58 -3.53 -5.76
C THR A 3 -45.54 -2.87 -6.66
N SER A 4 -45.74 -1.60 -7.04
CA SER A 4 -44.87 -0.90 -8.00
C SER A 4 -44.71 0.59 -7.69
N PRO A 5 -43.62 1.01 -7.01
CA PRO A 5 -43.31 2.43 -6.87
C PRO A 5 -43.05 3.03 -8.26
N GLY A 6 -43.95 3.89 -8.75
CA GLY A 6 -43.79 4.63 -10.01
C GLY A 6 -43.97 3.83 -11.31
N GLY A 7 -44.67 2.68 -11.28
CA GLY A 7 -45.14 2.02 -12.51
C GLY A 7 -44.08 1.37 -13.42
N GLN A 8 -42.85 1.16 -12.95
CA GLN A 8 -41.79 0.49 -13.72
C GLN A 8 -41.20 -0.71 -12.98
N SER A 9 -40.94 -1.80 -13.69
CA SER A 9 -40.29 -2.99 -13.11
C SER A 9 -38.84 -2.68 -12.70
N LEU A 10 -38.47 -3.08 -11.49
CA LEU A 10 -37.11 -2.97 -10.93
C LEU A 10 -36.11 -3.79 -11.76
N ARG A 11 -35.54 -3.21 -12.83
CA ARG A 11 -34.52 -3.85 -13.67
C ARG A 11 -33.15 -3.80 -13.00
N SER A 12 -32.40 -4.91 -13.02
CA SER A 12 -31.03 -5.05 -12.45
C SER A 12 -30.04 -3.95 -12.88
N HIS A 13 -30.28 -3.34 -14.04
CA HIS A 13 -29.49 -2.20 -14.52
C HIS A 13 -29.63 -0.92 -13.66
N ARG A 14 -30.79 -0.69 -13.03
CA ARG A 14 -30.97 0.43 -12.10
C ARG A 14 -30.19 0.20 -10.81
N PHE A 15 -30.15 -1.03 -10.30
CA PHE A 15 -29.34 -1.37 -9.13
C PHE A 15 -27.85 -1.14 -9.37
N ARG A 16 -27.30 -1.54 -10.53
CA ARG A 16 -25.89 -1.23 -10.86
C ARG A 16 -25.63 0.28 -10.93
N LYS A 17 -26.54 1.07 -11.50
CA LYS A 17 -26.43 2.53 -11.55
C LYS A 17 -26.54 3.19 -10.17
N THR A 18 -27.43 2.69 -9.31
CA THR A 18 -27.58 3.15 -7.93
C THR A 18 -26.35 2.81 -7.10
N LEU A 19 -25.82 1.59 -7.22
CA LEU A 19 -24.60 1.16 -6.54
C LEU A 19 -23.40 2.01 -6.99
N ALA A 20 -23.23 2.23 -8.30
CA ALA A 20 -22.17 3.10 -8.83
C ALA A 20 -22.29 4.55 -8.32
N ARG A 21 -23.52 5.06 -8.18
CA ARG A 21 -23.78 6.39 -7.58
C ARG A 21 -23.46 6.43 -6.09
N LEU A 22 -23.84 5.41 -5.33
CA LEU A 22 -23.54 5.32 -3.90
C LEU A 22 -22.02 5.28 -3.67
N VAL A 23 -21.30 4.51 -4.49
CA VAL A 23 -19.83 4.48 -4.50
C VAL A 23 -19.23 5.82 -4.89
N ALA A 24 -19.73 6.47 -5.95
CA ALA A 24 -19.23 7.78 -6.38
C ALA A 24 -19.46 8.86 -5.31
N LEU A 25 -20.63 8.84 -4.65
CA LEU A 25 -20.95 9.80 -3.59
C LEU A 25 -20.10 9.52 -2.34
N SER A 26 -19.91 8.26 -1.95
CA SER A 26 -19.06 7.92 -0.79
C SER A 26 -17.60 8.28 -1.01
N LEU A 27 -17.11 8.26 -2.25
CA LEU A 27 -15.74 8.65 -2.60
C LEU A 27 -15.53 10.18 -2.71
N THR A 28 -16.55 10.95 -3.11
CA THR A 28 -16.39 12.40 -3.42
C THR A 28 -16.98 13.33 -2.37
N GLN A 29 -17.98 12.87 -1.61
CA GLN A 29 -18.72 13.69 -0.64
C GLN A 29 -18.90 12.98 0.72
N ALA A 30 -18.04 12.02 1.06
CA ALA A 30 -18.14 11.18 2.27
C ALA A 30 -18.61 11.95 3.52
N PRO A 31 -18.03 13.11 3.89
CA PRO A 31 -18.47 13.83 5.09
C PRO A 31 -19.90 14.37 5.00
N LYS A 32 -20.29 14.93 3.84
CA LYS A 32 -21.64 15.47 3.61
C LYS A 32 -22.69 14.37 3.48
N LEU A 33 -22.33 13.26 2.85
CA LEU A 33 -23.18 12.08 2.77
C LEU A 33 -23.47 11.49 4.14
N LEU A 34 -22.44 11.37 4.98
CA LEU A 34 -22.59 10.91 6.36
C LEU A 34 -23.48 11.88 7.17
N MET A 35 -23.30 13.19 6.98
CA MET A 35 -24.20 14.19 7.58
C MET A 35 -25.65 14.03 7.12
N ASP A 36 -25.90 13.88 5.82
CA ASP A 36 -27.25 13.75 5.25
C ASP A 36 -27.93 12.44 5.67
N VAL A 37 -27.18 11.32 5.72
CA VAL A 37 -27.67 10.00 6.16
C VAL A 37 -28.05 9.99 7.64
N PHE A 38 -27.25 10.62 8.49
CA PHE A 38 -27.54 10.70 9.93
C PHE A 38 -28.44 11.89 10.31
N GLY A 39 -28.84 12.74 9.36
CA GLY A 39 -29.66 13.92 9.63
C GLY A 39 -28.93 15.02 10.43
N HIS A 40 -27.60 15.04 10.37
CA HIS A 40 -26.76 15.98 11.12
C HIS A 40 -26.58 17.29 10.37
N LYS A 41 -26.66 18.41 11.12
CA LYS A 41 -26.57 19.76 10.56
C LYS A 41 -25.14 20.26 10.37
N SER A 42 -24.17 19.61 11.02
CA SER A 42 -22.76 19.96 10.92
C SER A 42 -21.87 18.71 10.96
N ILE A 43 -20.63 18.84 10.49
CA ILE A 43 -19.68 17.73 10.48
C ILE A 43 -19.22 17.37 11.89
N GLU A 44 -19.20 18.33 12.80
CA GLU A 44 -18.88 18.13 14.22
C GLU A 44 -19.91 17.22 14.89
N MET A 45 -21.19 17.34 14.54
CA MET A 45 -22.22 16.41 15.02
C MET A 45 -21.99 15.00 14.48
N THR A 46 -21.62 14.85 13.21
CA THR A 46 -21.30 13.55 12.61
C THR A 46 -20.07 12.91 13.23
N LEU A 47 -19.00 13.69 13.42
CA LEU A 47 -17.81 13.24 14.12
C LEU A 47 -18.15 12.89 15.58
N TYR A 48 -18.92 13.72 16.29
CA TYR A 48 -19.35 13.42 17.66
C TYR A 48 -20.18 12.14 17.72
N TYR A 49 -21.13 11.93 16.81
CA TYR A 49 -21.96 10.72 16.77
C TYR A 49 -21.12 9.47 16.52
N ILE A 50 -20.27 9.47 15.48
CA ILE A 50 -19.29 8.39 15.21
C ILE A 50 -18.35 8.20 16.41
N LEU A 51 -18.07 9.28 17.16
CA LEU A 51 -17.22 9.25 18.34
C LEU A 51 -17.98 9.04 19.67
N THR A 52 -19.28 8.78 19.67
CA THR A 52 -20.05 8.59 20.92
C THR A 52 -20.85 7.29 20.88
N ASP A 53 -21.31 6.89 19.70
CA ASP A 53 -21.96 5.61 19.46
C ASP A 53 -20.94 4.46 19.50
N LYS A 54 -21.01 3.63 20.55
CA LYS A 54 -20.09 2.51 20.76
C LYS A 54 -20.38 1.34 19.82
N GLU A 55 -21.63 1.15 19.42
CA GLU A 55 -22.02 0.05 18.52
C GLU A 55 -21.55 0.35 17.11
N LEU A 56 -21.81 1.57 16.61
CA LEU A 56 -21.32 2.02 15.32
C LEU A 56 -19.78 1.97 15.23
N ARG A 57 -19.08 2.34 16.30
CA ARG A 57 -17.61 2.20 16.37
C ARG A 57 -17.14 0.76 16.25
N ALA A 58 -17.82 -0.16 16.93
CA ALA A 58 -17.48 -1.58 16.87
C ALA A 58 -17.72 -2.16 15.48
N GLU A 59 -18.79 -1.74 14.79
CA GLU A 59 -19.06 -2.10 13.39
C GLU A 59 -17.99 -1.55 12.45
N ILE A 60 -17.66 -0.25 12.56
CA ILE A 60 -16.61 0.38 11.75
C ILE A 60 -15.25 -0.32 11.97
N GLU A 61 -14.92 -0.65 13.21
CA GLU A 61 -13.69 -1.37 13.53
C GLU A 61 -13.70 -2.77 12.92
N THR A 62 -14.83 -3.48 12.96
CA THR A 62 -14.98 -4.81 12.35
C THR A 62 -14.77 -4.76 10.85
N ILE A 63 -15.47 -3.86 10.16
CA ILE A 63 -15.32 -3.65 8.70
C ILE A 63 -13.89 -3.26 8.35
N SER A 64 -13.26 -2.37 9.15
CA SER A 64 -11.88 -1.94 8.91
C SER A 64 -10.89 -3.10 9.04
N ARG A 65 -11.09 -3.99 10.01
CA ARG A 65 -10.27 -5.21 10.18
C ARG A 65 -10.44 -6.14 8.99
N GLU A 66 -11.67 -6.41 8.57
CA GLU A 66 -11.96 -7.25 7.41
C GLU A 66 -11.36 -6.69 6.12
N LEU A 67 -11.46 -5.37 5.90
CA LEU A 67 -10.84 -4.70 4.75
C LEU A 67 -9.32 -4.85 4.74
N ARG A 68 -8.66 -4.79 5.90
CA ARG A 68 -7.21 -4.99 6.01
C ARG A 68 -6.81 -6.42 5.69
N VAL A 69 -7.56 -7.41 6.19
CA VAL A 69 -7.36 -8.83 5.87
C VAL A 69 -7.56 -9.08 4.38
N MET A 70 -8.65 -8.57 3.79
CA MET A 70 -8.92 -8.70 2.35
C MET A 70 -7.80 -8.08 1.50
N ARG A 71 -7.30 -6.90 1.88
CA ARG A 71 -6.18 -6.28 1.17
C ARG A 71 -4.90 -7.12 1.27
N ALA A 72 -4.60 -7.67 2.45
CA ALA A 72 -3.44 -8.55 2.61
C ALA A 72 -3.59 -9.84 1.81
N LYS A 73 -4.81 -10.39 1.74
CA LYS A 73 -5.14 -11.54 0.88
C LYS A 73 -4.83 -11.22 -0.58
N ASP A 74 -5.28 -10.08 -1.10
CA ASP A 74 -5.03 -9.67 -2.49
C ASP A 74 -3.53 -9.54 -2.78
N VAL A 75 -2.75 -8.98 -1.85
CA VAL A 75 -1.28 -8.89 -1.97
C VAL A 75 -0.65 -10.28 -2.03
N VAL A 76 -1.06 -11.19 -1.14
CA VAL A 76 -0.54 -12.57 -1.11
C VAL A 76 -0.90 -13.31 -2.40
N GLU A 77 -2.14 -13.20 -2.89
CA GLU A 77 -2.58 -13.84 -4.13
C GLU A 77 -1.77 -13.37 -5.34
N GLN A 78 -1.56 -12.06 -5.48
CA GLN A 78 -0.77 -11.50 -6.57
C GLN A 78 0.71 -11.92 -6.52
N MET A 79 1.32 -11.93 -5.32
CA MET A 79 2.70 -12.41 -5.16
C MET A 79 2.81 -13.90 -5.51
N VAL A 80 1.86 -14.72 -5.05
CA VAL A 80 1.78 -16.15 -5.36
C VAL A 80 1.59 -16.41 -6.85
N GLU A 81 0.69 -15.68 -7.50
CA GLU A 81 0.45 -15.77 -8.93
C GLU A 81 1.70 -15.42 -9.74
N ALA A 82 2.42 -14.37 -9.33
CA ALA A 82 3.70 -14.00 -9.93
C ALA A 82 4.76 -15.09 -9.72
N ASP A 83 4.86 -15.67 -8.53
CA ASP A 83 5.80 -16.76 -8.25
C ASP A 83 5.53 -18.01 -9.10
N ASN A 84 4.24 -18.33 -9.30
CA ASN A 84 3.84 -19.48 -10.11
C ASN A 84 4.08 -19.25 -11.61
N SER A 85 4.08 -17.98 -12.04
CA SER A 85 4.28 -17.57 -13.43
C SER A 85 5.75 -17.30 -13.76
N ALA A 86 6.61 -17.10 -12.75
CA ALA A 86 8.03 -16.86 -12.91
C ALA A 86 8.74 -18.11 -13.45
N THR A 87 9.49 -17.96 -14.54
CA THR A 87 10.24 -19.06 -15.15
C THR A 87 11.62 -19.21 -14.51
N SER A 88 12.11 -18.16 -13.83
CA SER A 88 13.36 -18.17 -13.08
C SER A 88 13.26 -17.37 -11.77
N VAL A 89 14.11 -17.70 -10.79
CA VAL A 89 14.21 -16.98 -9.49
C VAL A 89 14.57 -15.50 -9.70
N SER A 90 15.30 -15.19 -10.77
CA SER A 90 15.65 -13.84 -11.22
C SER A 90 14.46 -12.98 -11.68
N GLU A 91 13.32 -13.60 -12.00
CA GLU A 91 12.09 -12.92 -12.45
C GLU A 91 11.08 -12.66 -11.33
N GLN A 92 11.42 -13.00 -10.08
CA GLN A 92 10.56 -12.75 -8.93
C GLN A 92 10.39 -11.25 -8.69
N ASN A 93 9.40 -10.67 -9.36
CA ASN A 93 9.01 -9.27 -9.22
C ASN A 93 8.08 -9.04 -8.02
N MET A 94 7.95 -10.02 -7.10
CA MET A 94 7.10 -9.91 -5.90
C MET A 94 5.68 -9.39 -6.24
N GLY A 95 5.04 -9.90 -7.30
CA GLY A 95 3.72 -9.42 -7.75
C GLY A 95 3.70 -8.00 -8.34
N GLY A 96 4.86 -7.40 -8.59
CA GLY A 96 5.03 -5.99 -8.96
C GLY A 96 5.07 -5.05 -7.76
N PHE A 97 4.95 -5.55 -6.53
CA PHE A 97 4.98 -4.72 -5.33
C PHE A 97 6.38 -4.19 -5.04
N GLY A 98 6.44 -2.92 -4.62
CA GLY A 98 7.65 -2.25 -4.18
C GLY A 98 7.73 -2.09 -2.66
N GLY A 99 8.79 -1.42 -2.23
CA GLY A 99 9.12 -1.18 -0.84
C GLY A 99 9.75 -2.39 -0.17
N LEU A 100 10.45 -2.13 0.94
CA LEU A 100 11.18 -3.16 1.66
C LEU A 100 10.26 -4.21 2.30
N ALA A 101 8.99 -3.85 2.58
CA ALA A 101 8.03 -4.81 3.11
C ALA A 101 7.68 -5.91 2.10
N ALA A 102 7.76 -5.64 0.78
CA ALA A 102 7.49 -6.65 -0.24
C ALA A 102 8.43 -7.87 -0.09
N VAL A 103 9.70 -7.63 0.27
CA VAL A 103 10.69 -8.68 0.53
C VAL A 103 10.27 -9.54 1.73
N SER A 104 9.91 -8.89 2.84
CA SER A 104 9.46 -9.58 4.06
C SER A 104 8.18 -10.38 3.83
N LEU A 105 7.23 -9.86 3.04
CA LEU A 105 5.99 -10.53 2.70
C LEU A 105 6.23 -11.74 1.80
N HIS A 106 7.05 -11.59 0.76
CA HIS A 106 7.42 -12.71 -0.11
C HIS A 106 8.11 -13.83 0.69
N ASN A 107 9.03 -13.49 1.60
CA ASN A 107 9.65 -14.47 2.50
C ASN A 107 8.61 -15.17 3.39
N ALA A 108 7.62 -14.45 3.91
CA ALA A 108 6.53 -15.03 4.69
C ALA A 108 5.69 -16.02 3.87
N ILE A 109 5.44 -15.72 2.58
CA ILE A 109 4.75 -16.63 1.64
C ILE A 109 5.56 -17.91 1.44
N VAL A 110 6.87 -17.80 1.17
CA VAL A 110 7.75 -18.95 0.98
C VAL A 110 7.75 -19.86 2.23
N VAL A 111 7.96 -19.28 3.42
CA VAL A 111 7.95 -20.02 4.68
C VAL A 111 6.59 -20.68 4.95
N HIS A 112 5.49 -19.99 4.65
CA HIS A 112 4.15 -20.53 4.85
C HIS A 112 3.85 -21.69 3.88
N ARG A 113 4.25 -21.57 2.60
CA ARG A 113 4.16 -22.64 1.60
C ARG A 113 4.92 -23.89 2.05
N GLU A 114 6.15 -23.73 2.52
CA GLU A 114 6.93 -24.85 3.05
C GLU A 114 6.26 -25.52 4.25
N ARG A 115 5.68 -24.73 5.16
CA ARG A 115 4.98 -25.26 6.35
C ARG A 115 3.77 -26.11 5.94
N ILE A 116 2.98 -25.64 4.98
CA ILE A 116 1.81 -26.35 4.43
C ILE A 116 2.27 -27.65 3.75
N HIS A 117 3.32 -27.57 2.94
CA HIS A 117 3.88 -28.75 2.27
C HIS A 117 4.37 -29.81 3.27
N ARG A 118 5.05 -29.40 4.35
CA ARG A 118 5.49 -30.31 5.43
C ARG A 118 4.32 -31.00 6.17
N ARG A 119 3.11 -30.43 6.12
CA ARG A 119 1.89 -31.04 6.67
C ARG A 119 1.19 -31.98 5.69
N GLY A 120 1.69 -32.11 4.46
CA GLY A 120 1.04 -32.88 3.40
C GLY A 120 -0.19 -32.17 2.81
N GLU A 121 -0.37 -30.88 3.09
CA GLU A 121 -1.47 -30.07 2.59
C GLU A 121 -1.05 -29.37 1.28
N GLN A 122 -2.04 -28.98 0.48
CA GLN A 122 -1.82 -28.21 -0.75
C GLN A 122 -2.12 -26.74 -0.51
N TRP A 123 -1.32 -25.87 -1.12
CA TRP A 123 -1.59 -24.43 -1.11
C TRP A 123 -2.91 -24.14 -1.81
N GLY A 124 -3.82 -23.44 -1.12
CA GLY A 124 -5.11 -23.05 -1.67
C GLY A 124 -5.63 -21.76 -1.05
N THR A 125 -6.89 -21.41 -1.36
CA THR A 125 -7.53 -20.18 -0.87
C THR A 125 -7.56 -20.08 0.65
N SER A 126 -7.73 -21.19 1.36
CA SER A 126 -7.68 -21.22 2.83
C SER A 126 -6.30 -20.84 3.38
N SER A 127 -5.23 -21.32 2.74
CA SER A 127 -3.84 -20.97 3.08
C SER A 127 -3.55 -19.48 2.90
N VAL A 128 -4.09 -18.90 1.83
CA VAL A 128 -3.96 -17.45 1.57
C VAL A 128 -4.66 -16.65 2.68
N ILE A 129 -5.89 -17.02 3.04
CA ILE A 129 -6.64 -16.32 4.09
C ILE A 129 -5.93 -16.47 5.44
N GLU A 130 -5.48 -17.68 5.79
CA GLU A 130 -4.72 -17.92 7.03
C GLU A 130 -3.48 -17.02 7.10
N LEU A 131 -2.71 -16.95 6.01
CA LEU A 131 -1.53 -16.08 5.96
C LEU A 131 -1.90 -14.60 6.05
N ALA A 132 -2.95 -14.16 5.36
CA ALA A 132 -3.42 -12.78 5.43
C ALA A 132 -3.86 -12.38 6.86
N ASP A 133 -4.53 -13.27 7.58
CA ASP A 133 -4.88 -13.07 8.98
C ASP A 133 -3.63 -12.95 9.87
N LEU A 134 -2.63 -13.81 9.66
CA LEU A 134 -1.36 -13.74 10.40
C LEU A 134 -0.61 -12.44 10.11
N LEU A 135 -0.49 -12.07 8.84
CA LEU A 135 0.22 -10.87 8.39
C LEU A 135 -0.44 -9.57 8.84
N THR A 136 -1.73 -9.59 9.16
CA THR A 136 -2.47 -8.40 9.60
C THR A 136 -2.83 -8.44 11.08
N LEU A 137 -2.43 -9.47 11.82
CA LEU A 137 -2.87 -9.71 13.19
C LEU A 137 -4.41 -9.66 13.30
N GLN A 138 -5.09 -10.40 12.41
CA GLN A 138 -6.56 -10.41 12.27
C GLN A 138 -7.12 -9.00 11.99
N GLY A 139 -6.48 -8.27 11.06
CA GLY A 139 -6.86 -6.91 10.69
C GLY A 139 -6.52 -5.81 11.72
N LYS A 140 -5.78 -6.11 12.79
CA LYS A 140 -5.34 -5.11 13.77
C LYS A 140 -4.10 -4.32 13.33
N ALA A 141 -3.35 -4.87 12.39
CA ALA A 141 -2.22 -4.24 11.71
C ALA A 141 -2.57 -4.00 10.23
N TRP A 142 -1.64 -3.35 9.53
CA TRP A 142 -1.80 -2.81 8.18
C TRP A 142 -2.61 -1.52 8.13
N GLU A 143 -1.93 -0.42 7.87
CA GLU A 143 -2.55 0.89 7.73
C GLU A 143 -2.25 1.46 6.35
N GLN A 144 -3.28 2.04 5.71
CA GLN A 144 -3.08 2.78 4.47
C GLN A 144 -2.50 4.15 4.80
N VAL A 145 -1.27 4.40 4.38
CA VAL A 145 -0.58 5.68 4.61
C VAL A 145 -1.11 6.72 3.64
N ARG A 146 -1.19 6.34 2.36
CA ARG A 146 -1.72 7.13 1.24
C ARG A 146 -2.11 6.19 0.10
N PRO A 147 -2.78 6.65 -0.97
CA PRO A 147 -3.06 5.82 -2.14
C PRO A 147 -1.77 5.15 -2.63
N GLY A 148 -1.81 3.83 -2.82
CA GLY A 148 -0.67 3.06 -3.28
C GLY A 148 0.34 2.65 -2.20
N ILE A 149 0.21 3.10 -0.94
CA ILE A 149 1.21 2.83 0.11
C ILE A 149 0.57 2.27 1.37
N LEU A 150 1.03 1.09 1.75
CA LEU A 150 0.59 0.36 2.93
C LEU A 150 1.73 0.24 3.93
N CYS A 151 1.40 0.41 5.21
CA CYS A 151 2.32 0.19 6.30
C CYS A 151 2.02 -1.16 6.96
N THR A 152 2.95 -2.10 6.89
CA THR A 152 2.80 -3.47 7.44
C THR A 152 3.22 -3.59 8.90
N LYS A 153 3.59 -2.48 9.53
CA LYS A 153 4.14 -2.41 10.89
C LYS A 153 3.15 -2.94 11.94
N PHE A 154 3.62 -3.79 12.85
CA PHE A 154 2.81 -4.31 13.95
C PHE A 154 2.77 -3.37 15.16
N PRO A 155 1.73 -3.48 16.01
CA PRO A 155 1.71 -2.82 17.30
C PRO A 155 2.95 -3.18 18.13
N GLY A 156 3.68 -2.17 18.61
CA GLY A 156 4.87 -2.37 19.44
C GLY A 156 6.19 -2.46 18.65
N GLU A 157 6.16 -2.44 17.32
CA GLU A 157 7.38 -2.32 16.52
C GLU A 157 7.86 -0.87 16.45
N ALA A 158 9.15 -0.69 16.11
CA ALA A 158 9.74 0.60 15.80
C ALA A 158 9.76 0.81 14.28
N GLY A 159 9.71 2.07 13.84
CA GLY A 159 9.93 2.44 12.46
C GLY A 159 10.41 3.88 12.38
N PRO A 160 11.04 4.31 11.27
CA PRO A 160 11.59 5.67 11.14
C PRO A 160 10.53 6.77 11.27
N CYS A 161 9.25 6.43 11.09
CA CYS A 161 8.15 7.37 11.24
C CYS A 161 7.88 7.79 12.70
N ASN A 162 8.34 7.05 13.71
CA ASN A 162 8.11 7.38 15.11
C ASN A 162 9.32 7.16 16.02
N LYS A 163 9.48 8.02 17.04
CA LYS A 163 10.63 7.97 17.98
C LYS A 163 10.55 6.81 18.98
N SER A 164 9.37 6.22 19.16
CA SER A 164 9.11 5.14 20.13
C SER A 164 8.23 4.06 19.51
N LYS A 165 8.18 2.89 20.16
CA LYS A 165 7.21 1.84 19.85
C LYS A 165 5.79 2.41 19.92
N GLY A 166 4.97 2.16 18.90
CA GLY A 166 3.64 2.76 18.82
C GLY A 166 3.01 2.66 17.42
N ARG A 167 1.83 3.27 17.28
CA ARG A 167 1.10 3.31 16.01
C ARG A 167 1.95 3.96 14.91
N PRO A 168 1.80 3.53 13.64
CA PRO A 168 2.44 4.21 12.52
C PRO A 168 2.07 5.69 12.48
N GLU A 169 3.02 6.53 12.04
CA GLU A 169 2.80 7.95 11.78
C GLU A 169 2.87 8.20 10.27
N PRO A 170 1.73 8.17 9.55
CA PRO A 170 1.68 8.28 8.09
C PRO A 170 2.37 9.55 7.55
N SER A 171 2.27 10.66 8.28
CA SER A 171 2.88 11.95 7.90
C SER A 171 4.41 11.90 7.77
N LYS A 172 5.05 10.92 8.43
CA LYS A 172 6.51 10.74 8.45
C LYS A 172 6.94 9.45 7.76
N CYS A 173 6.10 8.90 6.89
CA CYS A 173 6.44 7.69 6.15
C CYS A 173 7.62 7.95 5.20
N GLN A 174 8.71 7.20 5.37
CA GLN A 174 9.93 7.28 4.56
C GLN A 174 10.01 6.14 3.57
N SER A 175 10.69 6.37 2.43
CA SER A 175 10.79 5.34 1.39
C SER A 175 11.68 4.16 1.76
N SER A 176 12.67 4.39 2.62
CA SER A 176 13.58 3.39 3.19
C SER A 176 12.99 2.60 4.36
N CYS A 177 11.72 2.80 4.73
CA CYS A 177 11.10 2.09 5.84
C CYS A 177 10.88 0.60 5.50
N VAL A 178 11.38 -0.29 6.36
CA VAL A 178 11.20 -1.76 6.22
C VAL A 178 9.74 -2.22 6.24
N HIS A 179 8.85 -1.39 6.78
CA HIS A 179 7.42 -1.66 6.89
C HIS A 179 6.58 -1.03 5.76
N ARG A 180 7.22 -0.41 4.76
CA ARG A 180 6.52 0.23 3.66
C ARG A 180 6.37 -0.75 2.50
N LEU A 181 5.12 -1.03 2.14
CA LEU A 181 4.72 -1.75 0.94
C LEU A 181 4.17 -0.75 -0.06
N GLU A 182 4.59 -0.86 -1.32
CA GLU A 182 4.13 -0.02 -2.42
C GLU A 182 3.39 -0.85 -3.47
N GLU A 183 2.22 -0.39 -3.87
CA GLU A 183 1.40 -1.01 -4.91
C GLU A 183 2.09 -0.95 -6.28
N ALA A 184 1.84 -1.97 -7.10
CA ALA A 184 2.51 -2.14 -8.40
C ALA A 184 2.26 -0.98 -9.37
N PHE A 185 1.08 -0.35 -9.33
CA PHE A 185 0.75 0.77 -10.23
C PHE A 185 1.64 1.99 -10.02
N LEU A 186 2.26 2.15 -8.84
CA LEU A 186 3.18 3.27 -8.59
C LEU A 186 4.49 3.15 -9.36
N ARG A 187 4.81 1.96 -9.87
CA ARG A 187 6.11 1.66 -10.48
C ARG A 187 6.44 2.61 -11.65
N GLU A 188 5.47 2.89 -12.52
CA GLU A 188 5.70 3.80 -13.67
C GLU A 188 5.97 5.23 -13.22
N ASP A 189 5.22 5.72 -12.23
CA ASP A 189 5.45 7.04 -11.63
C ASP A 189 6.83 7.13 -10.99
N VAL A 190 7.27 6.07 -10.31
CA VAL A 190 8.62 6.01 -9.71
C VAL A 190 9.71 5.99 -10.78
N ASP A 191 9.55 5.21 -11.84
CA ASP A 191 10.50 5.16 -12.95
C ASP A 191 10.63 6.53 -13.64
N GLY A 192 9.50 7.21 -13.86
CA GLY A 192 9.47 8.59 -14.35
C GLY A 192 10.17 9.58 -13.41
N ALA A 193 9.89 9.51 -12.10
CA ALA A 193 10.51 10.36 -11.12
C ALA A 193 12.04 10.16 -11.03
N ILE A 194 12.54 8.92 -11.17
CA ILE A 194 13.98 8.65 -11.22
C ILE A 194 14.59 9.30 -12.47
N ARG A 195 13.99 9.07 -13.65
CA ARG A 195 14.46 9.68 -14.91
C ARG A 195 14.56 11.19 -14.80
N ASP A 196 13.51 11.84 -14.32
CA ASP A 196 13.44 13.30 -14.24
C ASP A 196 14.44 13.83 -13.19
N SER A 197 14.62 13.12 -12.08
CA SER A 197 15.64 13.46 -11.06
C SER A 197 17.06 13.31 -11.58
N VAL A 198 17.37 12.28 -12.38
CA VAL A 198 18.69 12.09 -13.01
C VAL A 198 18.97 13.22 -14.00
N ALA A 199 18.01 13.55 -14.87
CA ALA A 199 18.15 14.64 -15.82
C ALA A 199 18.39 15.99 -15.11
N ALA A 200 17.62 16.27 -14.05
CA ALA A 200 17.75 17.50 -13.27
C ALA A 200 19.06 17.55 -12.48
N TYR A 201 19.52 16.42 -11.93
CA TYR A 201 20.82 16.31 -11.28
C TYR A 201 21.96 16.64 -12.24
N GLU A 202 21.99 15.99 -13.40
CA GLU A 202 23.05 16.19 -14.41
C GLU A 202 23.07 17.63 -14.91
N GLN A 203 21.89 18.23 -15.10
CA GLN A 203 21.80 19.64 -15.47
C GLN A 203 22.34 20.56 -14.36
N SER A 204 21.94 20.34 -13.11
CA SER A 204 22.41 21.12 -11.96
C SER A 204 23.93 21.05 -11.79
N VAL A 205 24.53 19.89 -12.08
CA VAL A 205 25.99 19.72 -12.06
C VAL A 205 26.67 20.51 -13.19
N ARG A 206 26.07 20.58 -14.39
CA ARG A 206 26.60 21.39 -15.50
C ARG A 206 26.50 22.89 -15.21
N ASP A 207 25.46 23.29 -14.50
CA ASP A 207 25.17 24.69 -14.18
C ASP A 207 25.86 25.16 -12.87
N ASP A 208 26.69 24.31 -12.25
CA ASP A 208 27.40 24.54 -10.97
C ASP A 208 26.46 24.87 -9.78
N GLU A 209 25.23 24.35 -9.82
CA GLU A 209 24.23 24.53 -8.79
C GLU A 209 24.32 23.42 -7.71
N SER A 210 25.33 23.53 -6.84
CA SER A 210 25.64 22.50 -5.83
C SER A 210 24.46 22.09 -4.93
N LEU A 211 23.65 23.04 -4.46
CA LEU A 211 22.49 22.77 -3.60
C LEU A 211 21.38 22.03 -4.34
N THR A 212 21.10 22.44 -5.58
CA THR A 212 20.11 21.81 -6.46
C THR A 212 20.56 20.39 -6.80
N ALA A 213 21.84 20.19 -7.14
CA ALA A 213 22.42 18.88 -7.37
C ALA A 213 22.30 17.97 -6.13
N ALA A 214 22.62 18.47 -4.93
CA ALA A 214 22.48 17.68 -3.69
C ALA A 214 21.02 17.28 -3.41
N HIS A 215 20.06 18.15 -3.72
CA HIS A 215 18.63 17.85 -3.61
C HIS A 215 18.24 16.69 -4.54
N TRP A 216 18.58 16.76 -5.83
CA TRP A 216 18.25 15.72 -6.81
C TRP A 216 18.98 14.40 -6.53
N ALA A 217 20.23 14.45 -6.07
CA ALA A 217 20.94 13.26 -5.60
C ALA A 217 20.17 12.54 -4.48
N SER A 218 19.61 13.29 -3.54
CA SER A 218 18.78 12.73 -2.46
C SER A 218 17.48 12.11 -3.00
N GLN A 219 16.85 12.70 -4.02
CA GLN A 219 15.66 12.11 -4.66
C GLN A 219 15.99 10.79 -5.37
N ILE A 220 17.11 10.74 -6.10
CA ILE A 220 17.58 9.52 -6.77
C ILE A 220 17.78 8.41 -5.73
N ARG A 221 18.52 8.68 -4.65
CA ARG A 221 18.74 7.71 -3.55
C ARG A 221 17.43 7.25 -2.90
N ALA A 222 16.46 8.14 -2.75
CA ALA A 222 15.18 7.81 -2.15
C ALA A 222 14.26 6.99 -3.07
N HIS A 223 14.40 7.09 -4.40
CA HIS A 223 13.51 6.47 -5.37
C HIS A 223 14.01 5.17 -5.96
N VAL A 224 15.31 5.07 -6.28
CA VAL A 224 15.90 3.88 -6.91
C VAL A 224 15.67 2.57 -6.14
N PRO A 225 15.81 2.49 -4.80
CA PRO A 225 15.64 1.23 -4.08
C PRO A 225 14.16 0.84 -3.86
N ARG A 226 13.20 1.64 -4.31
CA ARG A 226 11.76 1.40 -4.06
C ARG A 226 11.24 0.16 -4.78
N PHE A 227 11.75 -0.15 -5.97
CA PHE A 227 11.37 -1.33 -6.74
C PHE A 227 12.63 -2.05 -7.19
N ARG A 228 12.71 -3.37 -6.98
CA ARG A 228 13.93 -4.14 -7.21
C ARG A 228 14.34 -4.13 -8.68
N ASP A 229 13.39 -4.25 -9.58
CA ASP A 229 13.62 -4.23 -11.02
C ASP A 229 14.05 -2.83 -11.50
N LEU A 230 13.47 -1.76 -10.96
CA LEU A 230 13.92 -0.38 -11.20
C LEU A 230 15.33 -0.14 -10.67
N GLN A 231 15.66 -0.68 -9.50
CA GLN A 231 17.02 -0.63 -8.96
C GLN A 231 18.01 -1.27 -9.94
N VAL A 232 17.73 -2.49 -10.41
CA VAL A 232 18.58 -3.18 -11.40
C VAL A 232 18.71 -2.35 -12.69
N LYS A 233 17.59 -1.84 -13.22
CA LYS A 233 17.56 -0.99 -14.43
C LYS A 233 18.44 0.25 -14.28
N TRP A 234 18.25 1.01 -13.21
CA TRP A 234 18.90 2.31 -13.03
C TRP A 234 20.34 2.22 -12.55
N MET A 235 20.75 1.12 -11.90
CA MET A 235 22.16 0.89 -11.57
C MET A 235 23.06 0.72 -12.80
N ALA A 236 22.50 0.52 -14.00
CA ALA A 236 23.25 0.56 -15.27
C ALA A 236 23.62 1.99 -15.70
N ASN A 237 22.99 3.03 -15.12
CA ASN A 237 23.35 4.42 -15.36
C ASN A 237 24.51 4.83 -14.43
N SER A 238 25.59 5.38 -15.00
CA SER A 238 26.81 5.74 -14.26
C SER A 238 26.58 6.80 -13.18
N THR A 239 25.71 7.78 -13.45
CA THR A 239 25.33 8.83 -12.50
C THR A 239 24.66 8.21 -11.27
N VAL A 240 23.69 7.33 -11.51
CA VAL A 240 22.96 6.63 -10.43
C VAL A 240 23.90 5.72 -9.64
N GLN A 241 24.73 4.94 -10.33
CA GLN A 241 25.69 4.03 -9.70
C GLN A 241 26.65 4.80 -8.77
N THR A 242 27.17 5.94 -9.22
CA THR A 242 28.07 6.77 -8.42
C THR A 242 27.36 7.31 -7.17
N LEU A 243 26.14 7.82 -7.33
CA LEU A 243 25.40 8.43 -6.22
C LEU A 243 24.99 7.44 -5.13
N ILE A 244 24.73 6.18 -5.49
CA ILE A 244 24.34 5.12 -4.57
C ILE A 244 25.56 4.49 -3.89
N CYS A 245 26.64 4.19 -4.63
CA CYS A 245 27.84 3.54 -4.06
C CYS A 245 28.67 4.45 -3.14
N VAL A 246 28.58 5.78 -3.29
CA VAL A 246 29.31 6.74 -2.44
C VAL A 246 28.77 6.77 -0.99
N GLU A 247 27.55 6.32 -0.74
CA GLU A 247 26.95 6.34 0.61
C GLU A 247 27.31 5.08 1.45
N ASP A 248 27.53 3.94 0.79
CA ASP A 248 27.98 2.70 1.45
C ASP A 248 29.38 2.82 2.08
N SER A 249 30.18 3.78 1.60
CA SER A 249 31.53 4.08 2.13
C SER A 249 31.55 5.13 3.24
N ALA A 250 30.43 5.82 3.50
CA ALA A 250 30.31 6.85 4.53
C ALA A 250 29.54 6.37 5.79
N SER A 251 29.09 5.11 5.83
CA SER A 251 28.28 4.53 6.90
C SER A 251 29.02 3.52 7.80
N ILE A 252 30.36 3.58 7.86
CA ILE A 252 31.21 2.79 8.79
C ILE A 252 31.63 3.67 9.97
#